data_AF-A0A2E8E0Y3-F1
#
_entry.id   AF-A0A2E8E0Y3-F1
#
_cell.length_a   1.000
_cell.length_b   1.000
_cell.length_c   1.000
_cell.angle_alpha   90.00
_cell.angle_beta   90.00
_cell.angle_gamma   90.00
#
_symmetry.space_group_name_H-M   'P 1'
#
loop_
_entity.id
_entity.type
_entity.pdbx_description
1 polymer ?
#
loop_
_entity_poly.entity_id
_entity_poly.type
_entity_poly.pdbx_seq_one_letter_code
_entity_poly.pdbx_strand_id
1 'polypeptide(L)'
;MRTLLSLASGFWLLATGAQHALRRAIVPELSCQDGTCGNLSLSPRRDMVTHAERSATRCLAGLASCGMLIAGAPRDANAQSPFDGWREPVVVELEVAGGKDGERLRALGGRRIQLGPRERFTIEIDPFDQRGRRFPRERFQLGVELDRECDGRVSVSDTGSGNLRFSAGRSRGRCRALVYVPGNLNLEFELEFEVTGIGATNYTRRQAEEIANRLYRAILQREVEPSARAAAVAEIQRGRIDNQVGSMLDSREFVVIRQRTQPAEILEAFYAGLLDRAPDSAGADDYLREINRGQFRVAIMNLVQSQEFETSLPSR
;
A
#
# COMPACT_ATOMS: atom_id res chain seq x y z
N MET A 1 -59.95 13.75 -23.39
CA MET A 1 -59.65 14.96 -24.17
C MET A 1 -58.32 15.50 -23.64
N ARG A 2 -57.18 15.23 -24.30
CA ARG A 2 -56.49 16.12 -25.28
C ARG A 2 -56.25 17.52 -24.66
N THR A 3 -55.01 18.02 -24.50
CA THR A 3 -54.07 18.50 -25.55
C THR A 3 -52.71 18.78 -24.84
N LEU A 4 -51.55 18.21 -25.22
CA LEU A 4 -50.48 18.73 -26.14
C LEU A 4 -50.02 20.17 -25.80
N LEU A 5 -48.78 20.66 -25.92
CA LEU A 5 -47.50 20.28 -26.56
C LEU A 5 -46.50 21.41 -26.14
N SER A 6 -45.18 21.15 -26.01
CA SER A 6 -44.16 22.04 -26.59
C SER A 6 -42.75 21.43 -26.56
N LEU A 7 -42.11 21.50 -27.72
CA LEU A 7 -40.79 21.04 -28.14
C LEU A 7 -39.84 22.24 -28.22
N ALA A 8 -38.55 22.03 -27.94
CA ALA A 8 -37.40 22.67 -28.60
C ALA A 8 -36.15 21.83 -28.27
N SER A 9 -35.53 21.06 -29.17
CA SER A 9 -34.80 21.40 -30.41
C SER A 9 -33.51 22.16 -30.15
N GLY A 10 -32.36 21.51 -30.42
CA GLY A 10 -31.03 22.11 -30.40
C GLY A 10 -29.95 21.11 -30.81
N PHE A 11 -29.81 20.90 -32.12
CA PHE A 11 -28.89 20.00 -32.80
C PHE A 11 -27.87 20.89 -33.54
N TRP A 12 -26.55 20.79 -33.29
CA TRP A 12 -25.51 21.24 -34.23
C TRP A 12 -24.21 20.42 -34.06
N LEU A 13 -23.98 19.59 -35.09
CA LEU A 13 -22.77 19.36 -35.88
C LEU A 13 -21.42 18.90 -35.31
N LEU A 14 -20.93 17.86 -35.99
CA LEU A 14 -19.58 17.30 -36.08
C LEU A 14 -18.54 18.29 -36.64
N ALA A 15 -17.30 18.22 -36.13
CA ALA A 15 -16.09 18.51 -36.91
C ALA A 15 -14.87 17.73 -36.38
N THR A 16 -14.27 16.98 -37.29
CA THR A 16 -12.95 16.32 -37.26
C THR A 16 -11.79 17.30 -37.06
N GLY A 17 -10.69 16.87 -36.44
CA GLY A 17 -9.41 17.58 -36.51
C GLY A 17 -8.32 16.99 -35.62
N ALA A 18 -7.50 16.09 -36.18
CA ALA A 18 -6.21 15.73 -35.62
C ALA A 18 -5.22 16.88 -35.81
N GLN A 19 -4.47 17.26 -34.77
CA GLN A 19 -3.22 18.02 -34.93
C GLN A 19 -2.32 17.84 -33.70
N HIS A 20 -1.13 17.31 -33.96
CA HIS A 20 0.05 17.39 -33.11
C HIS A 20 0.40 18.85 -32.81
N ALA A 21 0.77 19.14 -31.56
CA ALA A 21 1.59 20.31 -31.24
C ALA A 21 2.57 19.99 -30.11
N LEU A 22 3.84 20.16 -30.46
CA LEU A 22 5.05 20.07 -29.66
C LEU A 22 5.13 21.16 -28.58
N ARG A 23 5.87 20.82 -27.52
CA ARG A 23 6.76 21.68 -26.71
C ARG A 23 6.15 22.93 -26.06
N ARG A 24 6.13 22.92 -24.72
CA ARG A 24 6.76 23.96 -23.88
C ARG A 24 7.03 23.38 -22.49
N ALA A 25 8.28 23.02 -22.25
CA ALA A 25 8.80 22.84 -20.90
C ALA A 25 9.01 24.23 -20.29
N ILE A 26 8.39 24.46 -19.13
CA ILE A 26 8.68 25.59 -18.26
C ILE A 26 9.79 25.11 -17.34
N VAL A 27 10.97 25.75 -17.42
CA VAL A 27 12.07 25.60 -16.46
C VAL A 27 12.54 27.02 -16.10
N PRO A 28 12.89 27.30 -14.82
CA PRO A 28 12.95 28.65 -14.27
C PRO A 28 14.22 29.42 -14.66
N GLU A 29 14.09 30.76 -14.69
CA GLU A 29 15.21 31.70 -14.64
C GLU A 29 16.06 31.49 -13.38
N LEU A 30 17.33 31.16 -13.58
CA LEU A 30 18.37 31.29 -12.55
C LEU A 30 19.03 32.66 -12.73
N SER A 31 18.80 33.53 -11.76
CA SER A 31 19.52 34.80 -11.57
C SER A 31 20.90 34.51 -10.99
N CYS A 32 21.97 34.86 -11.71
CA CYS A 32 23.33 34.92 -11.18
C CYS A 32 23.65 36.38 -10.84
N GLN A 33 23.69 36.72 -9.55
CA GLN A 33 24.36 37.91 -9.05
C GLN A 33 25.71 37.48 -8.43
N ASP A 34 26.71 38.32 -8.66
CA ASP A 34 28.08 38.27 -8.16
C ASP A 34 28.99 37.23 -8.81
N GLY A 35 29.76 37.72 -9.78
CA GLY A 35 30.60 36.94 -10.67
C GLY A 35 31.70 36.16 -9.95
N THR A 36 31.67 34.84 -10.13
CA THR A 36 32.83 33.98 -10.40
C THR A 36 32.29 32.58 -10.78
N CYS A 37 32.06 32.33 -12.06
CA CYS A 37 31.79 30.96 -12.55
C CYS A 37 33.12 30.27 -12.85
N GLY A 38 33.57 29.40 -11.93
CA GLY A 38 34.68 28.49 -12.15
C GLY A 38 34.32 27.35 -13.10
N ASN A 39 35.28 26.96 -13.93
CA ASN A 39 35.19 25.98 -15.02
C ASN A 39 34.58 24.62 -14.59
N LEU A 40 33.50 24.21 -15.25
CA LEU A 40 33.03 22.82 -15.29
C LEU A 40 33.17 22.31 -16.72
N SER A 41 34.11 21.38 -16.92
CA SER A 41 34.30 20.67 -18.19
C SER A 41 33.16 19.66 -18.38
N LEU A 42 32.27 19.95 -19.32
CA LEU A 42 31.28 19.00 -19.84
C LEU A 42 31.95 18.15 -20.94
N SER A 43 32.16 16.86 -20.68
CA SER A 43 32.40 15.90 -21.76
C SER A 43 31.06 15.47 -22.39
N PRO A 44 31.02 15.22 -23.71
CA PRO A 44 29.76 15.06 -24.43
C PRO A 44 29.18 13.64 -24.30
N ARG A 45 27.84 13.59 -24.20
CA ARG A 45 27.00 12.41 -24.39
C ARG A 45 27.34 11.72 -25.71
N ARG A 46 27.61 10.41 -25.65
CA ARG A 46 27.55 9.54 -26.83
C ARG A 46 26.19 8.85 -26.85
N ASP A 47 25.41 9.21 -27.86
CA ASP A 47 24.27 8.44 -28.34
C ASP A 47 24.76 7.16 -29.01
N MET A 48 24.22 5.99 -28.63
CA MET A 48 24.20 4.77 -29.45
C MET A 48 22.78 4.18 -29.35
N VAL A 49 21.94 4.51 -30.33
CA VAL A 49 21.61 3.69 -31.51
C VAL A 49 20.72 2.50 -31.17
N THR A 50 19.44 2.72 -31.43
CA THR A 50 18.41 1.73 -31.72
C THR A 50 18.71 0.97 -33.02
N HIS A 51 18.65 -0.37 -33.02
CA HIS A 51 18.10 -1.21 -34.09
C HIS A 51 18.27 -2.70 -33.77
N ALA A 52 17.19 -3.49 -33.85
CA ALA A 52 17.04 -4.52 -34.89
C ALA A 52 15.82 -5.43 -34.60
N GLU A 53 14.66 -5.06 -35.17
CA GLU A 53 13.69 -6.04 -35.64
C GLU A 53 14.21 -6.63 -36.96
N ARG A 54 14.20 -7.96 -37.12
CA ARG A 54 14.05 -8.60 -38.43
C ARG A 54 13.24 -9.89 -38.34
N SER A 55 12.22 -9.90 -39.18
CA SER A 55 11.35 -11.00 -39.56
C SER A 55 12.08 -12.24 -40.09
N ALA A 56 11.50 -13.42 -39.85
CA ALA A 56 11.56 -14.53 -40.79
C ALA A 56 10.25 -15.33 -40.75
N THR A 57 9.51 -15.27 -41.86
CA THR A 57 8.34 -16.09 -42.16
C THR A 57 8.74 -17.06 -43.27
N ARG A 58 8.61 -18.38 -43.06
CA ARG A 58 7.78 -19.31 -43.90
C ARG A 58 8.12 -20.81 -43.74
N CYS A 59 7.02 -21.55 -43.57
CA CYS A 59 6.66 -22.86 -44.16
C CYS A 59 7.17 -24.20 -43.56
N LEU A 60 6.23 -24.83 -42.83
CA LEU A 60 5.57 -26.13 -43.06
C LEU A 60 6.23 -27.48 -42.65
N ALA A 61 5.41 -28.18 -41.85
CA ALA A 61 5.09 -29.61 -41.82
C ALA A 61 5.89 -30.55 -40.89
N GLY A 62 5.14 -31.32 -40.08
CA GLY A 62 5.52 -32.67 -39.67
C GLY A 62 5.60 -32.98 -38.17
N LEU A 63 4.47 -33.41 -37.60
CA LEU A 63 4.26 -34.43 -36.55
C LEU A 63 5.31 -34.70 -35.44
N ALA A 64 4.75 -34.69 -34.22
CA ALA A 64 4.98 -35.60 -33.09
C ALA A 64 6.36 -35.60 -32.39
N SER A 65 6.40 -35.17 -31.13
CA SER A 65 6.41 -36.07 -29.95
C SER A 65 6.80 -35.33 -28.67
N CYS A 66 6.39 -35.94 -27.56
CA CYS A 66 6.43 -35.48 -26.18
C CYS A 66 7.85 -35.15 -25.67
N GLY A 67 7.98 -34.09 -24.86
CA GLY A 67 9.19 -33.78 -24.10
C GLY A 67 9.34 -32.29 -23.80
N MET A 68 8.53 -31.75 -22.87
CA MET A 68 8.78 -30.40 -22.33
C MET A 68 10.01 -30.43 -21.42
N LEU A 69 11.18 -30.28 -22.03
CA LEU A 69 12.37 -29.74 -21.36
C LEU A 69 12.19 -28.22 -21.34
N ILE A 70 12.05 -27.64 -20.14
CA ILE A 70 12.22 -26.19 -19.95
C ILE A 70 13.72 -25.92 -20.13
N ALA A 71 14.15 -25.72 -21.37
CA ALA A 71 15.45 -25.18 -21.68
C ALA A 71 15.44 -23.71 -21.24
N GLY A 72 16.03 -23.42 -20.08
CA GLY A 72 16.49 -22.08 -19.78
C GLY A 72 17.44 -21.66 -20.89
N ALA A 73 17.27 -20.45 -21.43
CA ALA A 73 18.20 -19.90 -22.40
C ALA A 73 19.63 -20.01 -21.84
N PRO A 74 20.62 -20.46 -22.64
CA PRO A 74 22.00 -20.48 -22.18
C PRO A 74 22.39 -19.04 -21.82
N ARG A 75 22.79 -18.82 -20.56
CA ARG A 75 23.56 -17.63 -20.19
C ARG A 75 24.79 -17.65 -21.09
N ASP A 76 25.00 -16.62 -21.91
CA ASP A 76 26.22 -16.46 -22.70
C ASP A 76 27.41 -16.42 -21.73
N ALA A 77 28.04 -17.58 -21.50
CA ALA A 77 29.12 -17.76 -20.54
C ALA A 77 30.42 -17.01 -20.92
N ASN A 78 30.39 -16.24 -22.01
CA ASN A 78 31.54 -15.51 -22.56
C ASN A 78 31.32 -13.98 -22.60
N ALA A 79 30.20 -13.46 -22.10
CA ALA A 79 30.09 -12.02 -21.88
C ALA A 79 30.96 -11.64 -20.67
N GLN A 80 32.19 -11.18 -20.93
CA GLN A 80 33.05 -10.61 -19.88
C GLN A 80 32.28 -9.49 -19.19
N SER A 81 32.12 -9.62 -17.88
CA SER A 81 31.52 -8.58 -17.08
C SER A 81 32.45 -7.37 -17.10
N PRO A 82 31.94 -6.13 -17.23
CA PRO A 82 32.77 -4.93 -17.13
C PRO A 82 33.49 -4.82 -15.77
N PHE A 83 33.17 -5.70 -14.81
CA PHE A 83 33.74 -5.79 -13.49
C PHE A 83 34.80 -6.91 -13.32
N ASP A 84 35.12 -7.70 -14.35
CA ASP A 84 36.04 -8.85 -14.25
C ASP A 84 37.47 -8.47 -13.83
N GLY A 85 37.88 -7.22 -14.06
CA GLY A 85 39.18 -6.68 -13.63
C GLY A 85 39.24 -6.20 -12.18
N TRP A 86 38.12 -6.16 -11.46
CA TRP A 86 38.06 -5.67 -10.08
C TRP A 86 38.55 -6.73 -9.11
N ARG A 87 39.49 -6.34 -8.24
CA ARG A 87 40.07 -7.25 -7.22
C ARG A 87 39.10 -7.55 -6.09
N GLU A 88 38.28 -6.56 -5.72
CA GLU A 88 37.28 -6.70 -4.67
C GLU A 88 35.93 -7.14 -5.25
N PRO A 89 35.17 -8.00 -4.53
CA PRO A 89 33.82 -8.35 -4.97
C PRO A 89 32.94 -7.11 -4.93
N VAL A 90 32.14 -6.93 -5.97
CA VAL A 90 31.13 -5.86 -6.10
C VAL A 90 29.79 -6.49 -6.40
N VAL A 91 28.71 -5.93 -5.84
CA VAL A 91 27.35 -6.43 -6.09
C VAL A 91 26.93 -6.03 -7.51
N VAL A 92 26.56 -7.02 -8.33
CA VAL A 92 26.12 -6.81 -9.72
C VAL A 92 24.74 -7.37 -10.02
N GLU A 93 24.21 -8.23 -9.16
CA GLU A 93 22.93 -8.90 -9.33
C GLU A 93 22.25 -9.07 -7.96
N LEU A 94 20.91 -9.02 -7.95
CA LEU A 94 20.08 -9.23 -6.78
C LEU A 94 19.02 -10.28 -7.10
N GLU A 95 18.87 -11.30 -6.26
CA GLU A 95 17.69 -12.14 -6.24
C GLU A 95 16.73 -11.62 -5.16
N VAL A 96 15.50 -11.29 -5.56
CA VAL A 96 14.51 -10.70 -4.66
C VAL A 96 13.31 -11.62 -4.53
N ALA A 97 13.04 -12.08 -3.32
CA ALA A 97 11.85 -12.83 -2.96
C ALA A 97 11.06 -12.09 -1.90
N GLY A 98 9.74 -12.25 -1.91
CA GLY A 98 8.89 -11.67 -0.87
C GLY A 98 7.62 -12.45 -0.63
N GLY A 99 6.97 -12.17 0.49
CA GLY A 99 5.73 -12.79 0.91
C GLY A 99 5.16 -12.11 2.15
N LYS A 100 3.88 -12.37 2.42
CA LYS A 100 3.26 -11.94 3.68
C LYS A 100 3.76 -12.80 4.84
N ASP A 101 3.64 -12.29 6.07
CA ASP A 101 3.97 -13.07 7.27
C ASP A 101 3.22 -14.42 7.26
N GLY A 102 3.96 -15.52 7.38
CA GLY A 102 3.42 -16.89 7.34
C GLY A 102 3.29 -17.51 5.95
N GLU A 103 3.49 -16.75 4.88
CA GLU A 103 3.51 -17.26 3.51
C GLU A 103 4.92 -17.70 3.08
N ARG A 104 4.99 -18.64 2.13
CA ARG A 104 6.25 -18.99 1.47
C ARG A 104 6.68 -17.84 0.55
N LEU A 105 7.91 -17.37 0.72
CA LEU A 105 8.50 -16.32 -0.13
C LEU A 105 8.56 -16.77 -1.60
N ARG A 106 8.28 -15.84 -2.51
CA ARG A 106 8.29 -16.05 -3.96
C ARG A 106 9.02 -14.91 -4.66
N ALA A 107 9.58 -15.21 -5.82
CA ALA A 107 10.19 -14.18 -6.67
C ALA A 107 9.20 -13.05 -6.97
N LEU A 108 9.63 -11.80 -6.79
CA LEU A 108 8.80 -10.63 -7.05
C LEU A 108 8.81 -10.29 -8.55
N GLY A 109 7.67 -10.45 -9.21
CA GLY A 109 7.54 -10.26 -10.66
C GLY A 109 6.89 -8.95 -11.10
N GLY A 110 7.31 -7.80 -10.55
CA GLY A 110 6.70 -6.50 -10.86
C GLY A 110 5.21 -6.41 -10.50
N ARG A 111 4.73 -7.30 -9.63
CA ARG A 111 3.33 -7.39 -9.22
C ARG A 111 3.07 -6.42 -8.08
N ARG A 112 1.88 -5.83 -8.09
CA ARG A 112 1.39 -5.03 -6.98
C ARG A 112 1.23 -5.89 -5.72
N ILE A 113 1.73 -5.39 -4.60
CA ILE A 113 1.66 -6.02 -3.28
C ILE A 113 0.46 -5.43 -2.53
N GLN A 114 -0.53 -6.27 -2.22
CA GLN A 114 -1.69 -5.83 -1.43
C GLN A 114 -1.46 -6.10 0.05
N LEU A 115 -1.61 -5.06 0.87
CA LEU A 115 -1.53 -5.16 2.32
C LEU A 115 -2.84 -4.76 2.99
N GLY A 116 -3.37 -5.71 3.76
CA GLY A 116 -4.44 -5.50 4.70
C GLY A 116 -3.96 -4.81 5.99
N PRO A 117 -4.90 -4.50 6.89
CA PRO A 117 -4.60 -3.83 8.15
C PRO A 117 -3.60 -4.62 8.99
N ARG A 118 -2.52 -3.97 9.47
CA ARG A 118 -1.45 -4.59 10.26
C ARG A 118 -0.76 -5.79 9.60
N GLU A 119 -1.05 -6.09 8.34
CA GLU A 119 -0.30 -7.08 7.58
C GLU A 119 1.12 -6.58 7.34
N ARG A 120 2.04 -7.53 7.27
CA ARG A 120 3.43 -7.26 6.96
C ARG A 120 3.83 -8.06 5.73
N PHE A 121 4.70 -7.43 4.95
CA PHE A 121 5.35 -8.03 3.81
C PHE A 121 6.84 -8.02 4.05
N THR A 122 7.44 -9.19 4.05
CA THR A 122 8.89 -9.32 4.17
C THR A 122 9.45 -9.58 2.79
N ILE A 123 10.50 -8.83 2.44
CA ILE A 123 11.34 -9.14 1.29
C ILE A 123 12.70 -9.59 1.78
N GLU A 124 13.20 -10.62 1.11
CA GLU A 124 14.53 -11.16 1.26
C GLU A 124 15.30 -10.85 -0.02
N ILE A 125 16.47 -10.24 0.15
CA ILE A 125 17.34 -9.84 -0.96
C ILE A 125 18.65 -10.58 -0.83
N ASP A 126 18.96 -11.38 -1.84
CA ASP A 126 20.20 -12.13 -1.98
C ASP A 126 21.12 -11.43 -2.99
N PRO A 127 22.21 -10.77 -2.54
CA PRO A 127 23.14 -10.11 -3.44
C PRO A 127 24.17 -11.10 -4.01
N PHE A 128 24.55 -10.91 -5.27
CA PHE A 128 25.57 -11.69 -5.97
C PHE A 128 26.69 -10.81 -6.51
N ASP A 129 27.93 -11.32 -6.42
CA ASP A 129 29.13 -10.66 -6.93
C ASP A 129 29.32 -10.89 -8.44
N GLN A 130 30.28 -10.19 -9.04
CA GLN A 130 30.61 -10.30 -10.46
C GLN A 130 31.04 -11.71 -10.91
N ARG A 131 31.28 -12.62 -9.98
CA ARG A 131 31.65 -14.02 -10.23
C ARG A 131 30.48 -14.98 -9.97
N GLY A 132 29.27 -14.46 -9.76
CA GLY A 132 28.06 -15.23 -9.47
C GLY A 132 28.04 -15.86 -8.07
N ARG A 133 28.87 -15.39 -7.14
CA ARG A 133 28.90 -15.88 -5.75
C ARG A 133 28.04 -14.99 -4.86
N ARG A 134 27.44 -15.57 -3.83
CA ARG A 134 26.70 -14.80 -2.82
C ARG A 134 27.63 -13.76 -2.18
N PHE A 135 27.23 -12.51 -2.23
CA PHE A 135 27.95 -11.41 -1.60
C PHE A 135 27.68 -11.42 -0.08
N PRO A 136 28.70 -11.14 0.77
CA PRO A 136 28.51 -11.18 2.21
C PRO A 136 27.46 -10.16 2.68
N ARG A 137 26.40 -10.64 3.34
CA ARG A 137 25.23 -9.83 3.74
C ARG A 137 25.59 -8.75 4.76
N GLU A 138 26.61 -8.97 5.57
CA GLU A 138 27.14 -8.01 6.55
C GLU A 138 27.83 -6.80 5.90
N ARG A 139 28.23 -6.92 4.63
CA ARG A 139 28.80 -5.83 3.83
C ARG A 139 27.77 -5.20 2.89
N PHE A 140 26.59 -5.80 2.79
CA PHE A 140 25.55 -5.37 1.88
C PHE A 140 24.66 -4.34 2.57
N GLN A 141 24.49 -3.18 1.93
CA GLN A 141 23.62 -2.12 2.41
C GLN A 141 22.52 -1.86 1.39
N LEU A 142 21.33 -1.60 1.89
CA LEU A 142 20.15 -1.27 1.10
C LEU A 142 19.66 0.11 1.51
N GLY A 143 19.34 0.91 0.51
CA GLY A 143 18.53 2.10 0.66
C GLY A 143 17.07 1.78 0.37
N VAL A 144 16.17 2.40 1.12
CA VAL A 144 14.73 2.40 0.81
C VAL A 144 14.26 3.84 0.81
N GLU A 145 13.66 4.26 -0.28
CA GLU A 145 12.95 5.52 -0.38
C GLU A 145 11.46 5.25 -0.53
N LEU A 146 10.65 5.90 0.31
CA LEU A 146 9.21 5.82 0.25
C LEU A 146 8.69 7.11 -0.39
N ASP A 147 7.84 6.98 -1.40
CA ASP A 147 7.15 8.12 -1.98
C ASP A 147 6.29 8.83 -0.93
N ARG A 148 5.95 10.10 -1.16
CA ARG A 148 5.11 10.90 -0.23
C ARG A 148 3.75 10.24 0.00
N GLU A 149 3.25 9.53 -0.98
CA GLU A 149 2.04 8.72 -0.91
C GLU A 149 2.17 7.57 0.10
N CYS A 150 3.35 7.17 0.55
CA CYS A 150 3.47 6.16 1.59
C CYS A 150 3.24 6.72 3.00
N ASP A 151 3.16 8.04 3.20
CA ASP A 151 2.97 8.63 4.53
C ASP A 151 1.70 8.13 5.21
N GLY A 152 1.87 7.57 6.41
CA GLY A 152 0.84 6.86 7.16
C GLY A 152 0.28 5.60 6.51
N ARG A 153 0.71 5.21 5.31
CA ARG A 153 0.23 4.02 4.56
C ARG A 153 1.15 2.83 4.70
N VAL A 154 2.45 3.00 4.50
CA VAL A 154 3.43 1.91 4.59
C VAL A 154 4.62 2.42 5.39
N SER A 155 5.03 1.67 6.39
CA SER A 155 6.29 1.89 7.09
C SER A 155 7.25 0.75 6.75
N VAL A 156 8.53 1.08 6.58
CA VAL A 156 9.59 0.10 6.38
C VAL A 156 10.46 0.00 7.63
N SER A 157 10.90 -1.21 7.94
CA SER A 157 11.93 -1.49 8.93
C SER A 157 12.98 -2.39 8.30
N ASP A 158 14.25 -2.03 8.46
CA ASP A 158 15.37 -2.93 8.17
C ASP A 158 15.48 -3.92 9.33
N THR A 159 15.43 -5.21 9.01
CA THR A 159 15.55 -6.28 10.00
C THR A 159 16.98 -6.78 10.16
N GLY A 160 17.92 -6.16 9.44
CA GLY A 160 19.30 -6.60 9.29
C GLY A 160 19.43 -7.71 8.24
N SER A 161 20.66 -7.91 7.77
CA SER A 161 21.02 -9.03 6.88
C SER A 161 20.35 -9.01 5.50
N GLY A 162 20.03 -7.84 4.94
CA GLY A 162 19.44 -7.75 3.59
C GLY A 162 17.94 -8.08 3.53
N ASN A 163 17.25 -8.06 4.68
CA ASN A 163 15.81 -8.29 4.77
C ASN A 163 15.08 -6.99 5.14
N LEU A 164 14.09 -6.61 4.32
CA LEU A 164 13.25 -5.44 4.57
C LEU A 164 11.84 -5.90 4.93
N ARG A 165 11.27 -5.29 5.97
CA ARG A 165 9.90 -5.55 6.40
C ARG A 165 9.06 -4.30 6.21
N PHE A 166 8.08 -4.41 5.32
CA PHE A 166 7.05 -3.41 5.09
C PHE A 166 5.83 -3.74 5.92
N SER A 167 5.28 -2.76 6.62
CA SER A 167 4.07 -2.92 7.43
C SER A 167 3.01 -1.94 6.96
N ALA A 168 1.78 -2.40 6.86
CA ALA A 168 0.64 -1.53 6.60
C ALA A 168 0.43 -0.57 7.78
N GLY A 169 0.29 0.70 7.43
CA GLY A 169 -0.10 1.80 8.30
C GLY A 169 -1.62 1.96 8.37
N ARG A 170 -2.06 3.16 8.75
CA ARG A 170 -3.47 3.49 9.00
C ARG A 170 -4.19 4.06 7.78
N SER A 171 -3.43 4.64 6.85
CA SER A 171 -3.94 5.32 5.66
C SER A 171 -4.05 4.36 4.47
N ARG A 172 -5.12 4.49 3.70
CA ARG A 172 -5.40 3.66 2.52
C ARG A 172 -4.84 4.25 1.24
N GLY A 173 -4.61 3.40 0.24
CA GLY A 173 -4.27 3.81 -1.11
C GLY A 173 -3.01 3.14 -1.61
N ARG A 174 -2.56 3.60 -2.78
CA ARG A 174 -1.36 3.09 -3.42
C ARG A 174 -0.18 3.95 -3.02
N CYS A 175 0.96 3.31 -2.85
CA CYS A 175 2.24 4.00 -2.73
C CYS A 175 3.36 3.15 -3.31
N ARG A 176 4.50 3.79 -3.57
CA ARG A 176 5.67 3.12 -4.13
C ARG A 176 6.82 3.21 -3.14
N ALA A 177 7.58 2.13 -3.07
CA ALA A 177 8.87 2.10 -2.43
C ALA A 177 9.94 1.81 -3.49
N LEU A 178 10.97 2.64 -3.53
CA LEU A 178 12.17 2.39 -4.31
C LEU A 178 13.19 1.72 -3.41
N VAL A 179 13.59 0.50 -3.75
CA VAL A 179 14.69 -0.21 -3.08
C VAL A 179 15.91 -0.13 -3.97
N TYR A 180 17.04 0.29 -3.41
CA TYR A 180 18.27 0.50 -4.18
C TYR A 180 19.53 0.09 -3.42
N VAL A 181 20.61 -0.19 -4.15
CA VAL A 181 21.95 -0.41 -3.59
C VAL A 181 22.74 0.90 -3.66
N PRO A 182 23.12 1.49 -2.51
CA PRO A 182 23.91 2.73 -2.51
C PRO A 182 25.21 2.57 -3.31
N GLY A 183 25.48 3.54 -4.20
CA GLY A 183 26.67 3.52 -5.04
C GLY A 183 26.57 2.64 -6.30
N ASN A 184 25.47 1.92 -6.51
CA ASN A 184 25.21 1.18 -7.75
C ASN A 184 23.79 1.48 -8.29
N LEU A 185 23.69 2.52 -9.13
CA LEU A 185 22.42 2.98 -9.71
C LEU A 185 21.77 1.96 -10.68
N ASN A 186 22.47 0.89 -11.08
CA ASN A 186 21.88 -0.15 -11.91
C ASN A 186 21.11 -1.19 -11.09
N LEU A 187 21.14 -1.10 -9.76
CA LEU A 187 20.48 -2.02 -8.84
C LEU A 187 19.40 -1.29 -8.05
N GLU A 188 18.37 -0.88 -8.77
CA GLU A 188 17.15 -0.29 -8.22
C GLU A 188 15.91 -1.08 -8.68
N PHE A 189 14.92 -1.23 -7.81
CA PHE A 189 13.63 -1.79 -8.18
C PHE A 189 12.48 -1.15 -7.41
N GLU A 190 11.37 -0.95 -8.12
CA GLU A 190 10.16 -0.35 -7.58
C GLU A 190 9.21 -1.44 -7.05
N LEU A 191 8.69 -1.21 -5.85
CA LEU A 191 7.62 -1.99 -5.25
C LEU A 191 6.36 -1.14 -5.18
N GLU A 192 5.29 -1.57 -5.87
CA GLU A 192 3.98 -0.93 -5.76
C GLU A 192 3.18 -1.60 -4.63
N PHE A 193 2.90 -0.85 -3.58
CA PHE A 193 2.02 -1.27 -2.49
C PHE A 193 0.62 -0.70 -2.69
N GLU A 194 -0.39 -1.51 -2.39
CA GLU A 194 -1.76 -1.08 -2.22
C GLU A 194 -2.23 -1.46 -0.83
N VAL A 195 -2.33 -0.44 0.02
CA VAL A 195 -2.89 -0.58 1.36
C VAL A 195 -4.39 -0.52 1.20
N THR A 196 -5.01 -1.69 1.22
CA THR A 196 -6.46 -1.79 1.31
C THR A 196 -6.82 -1.30 2.71
N GLY A 197 -7.38 -0.09 2.78
CA GLY A 197 -7.74 0.50 4.06
C GLY A 197 -8.65 -0.40 4.88
N ILE A 198 -8.65 -0.18 6.19
CA ILE A 198 -9.71 -0.68 7.05
C ILE A 198 -10.97 0.10 6.67
N GLY A 199 -11.81 -0.47 5.81
CA GLY A 199 -12.98 0.21 5.22
C GLY A 199 -13.26 -0.10 3.76
N ALA A 200 -12.53 -1.03 3.12
CA ALA A 200 -12.99 -1.70 1.90
C ALA A 200 -13.57 -3.09 2.19
N THR A 201 -14.07 -3.32 3.39
CA THR A 201 -15.14 -4.30 3.55
C THR A 201 -16.36 -3.70 2.89
N ASN A 202 -16.79 -4.28 1.77
CA ASN A 202 -18.23 -4.38 1.51
C ASN A 202 -18.79 -5.20 2.69
N TYR A 203 -18.97 -4.57 3.85
CA TYR A 203 -19.63 -5.21 4.97
C TYR A 203 -20.98 -5.63 4.41
N THR A 204 -21.26 -6.94 4.48
CA THR A 204 -22.58 -7.40 4.13
C THR A 204 -23.58 -6.66 5.02
N ARG A 205 -24.82 -6.53 4.58
CA ARG A 205 -25.84 -5.87 5.41
C ARG A 205 -25.87 -6.46 6.83
N ARG A 206 -25.73 -7.79 6.94
CA ARG A 206 -25.64 -8.51 8.21
C ARG A 206 -24.44 -8.08 9.06
N GLN A 207 -23.25 -7.95 8.46
CA GLN A 207 -22.07 -7.47 9.17
C GLN A 207 -22.24 -6.01 9.62
N ALA A 208 -22.79 -5.15 8.76
CA ALA A 208 -23.04 -3.75 9.10
C ALA A 208 -24.07 -3.59 10.22
N GLU A 209 -25.11 -4.44 10.25
CA GLU A 209 -26.08 -4.50 11.35
C GLU A 209 -25.42 -4.89 12.67
N GLU A 210 -24.56 -5.92 12.65
CA GLU A 210 -23.82 -6.35 13.83
C GLU A 210 -22.88 -5.26 14.36
N ILE A 211 -22.12 -4.62 13.46
CA ILE A 211 -21.23 -3.51 13.80
C ILE A 211 -22.02 -2.36 14.41
N ALA A 212 -23.17 -2.00 13.83
CA ALA A 212 -24.03 -0.95 14.39
C ALA A 212 -24.47 -1.29 15.82
N ASN A 213 -24.97 -2.51 16.06
CA ASN A 213 -25.38 -2.93 17.41
C ASN A 213 -24.21 -2.84 18.41
N ARG A 214 -23.03 -3.34 18.03
CA ARG A 214 -21.82 -3.32 18.87
C ARG A 214 -21.34 -1.91 19.18
N LEU A 215 -21.34 -1.01 18.21
CA LEU A 215 -20.98 0.40 18.43
C LEU A 215 -21.91 1.06 19.45
N TYR A 216 -23.22 0.80 19.38
CA TYR A 216 -24.18 1.38 20.33
C TYR A 216 -24.02 0.80 21.73
N ARG A 217 -23.80 -0.52 21.86
CA ARG A 217 -23.49 -1.14 23.15
C ARG A 217 -22.20 -0.62 23.75
N ALA A 218 -21.16 -0.44 22.92
CA ALA A 218 -19.85 0.02 23.37
C ALA A 218 -19.84 1.49 23.78
N ILE A 219 -20.34 2.37 22.90
CA ILE A 219 -20.19 3.82 23.05
C ILE A 219 -21.33 4.40 23.88
N LEU A 220 -22.57 3.98 23.63
CA LEU A 220 -23.76 4.55 24.25
C LEU A 220 -24.37 3.65 25.33
N GLN A 221 -23.77 2.49 25.61
CA GLN A 221 -24.18 1.57 26.66
C GLN A 221 -25.66 1.16 26.58
N ARG A 222 -26.16 1.02 25.36
CA ARG A 222 -27.55 0.62 25.09
C ARG A 222 -27.70 -0.11 23.75
N GLU A 223 -28.85 -0.74 23.59
CA GLU A 223 -29.26 -1.26 22.28
C GLU A 223 -29.62 -0.13 21.31
N VAL A 224 -29.42 -0.41 20.03
CA VAL A 224 -29.75 0.52 18.95
C VAL A 224 -31.20 0.37 18.51
N GLU A 225 -31.90 1.49 18.44
CA GLU A 225 -33.27 1.55 17.95
C GLU A 225 -33.34 1.30 16.43
N PRO A 226 -34.43 0.75 15.88
CA PRO A 226 -34.50 0.32 14.47
C PRO A 226 -34.16 1.42 13.45
N SER A 227 -34.61 2.66 13.67
CA SER A 227 -34.34 3.79 12.76
C SER A 227 -32.88 4.23 12.82
N ALA A 228 -32.33 4.34 14.02
CA ALA A 228 -30.93 4.67 14.25
C ALA A 228 -29.99 3.58 13.70
N ARG A 229 -30.40 2.30 13.83
CA ARG A 229 -29.69 1.16 13.26
C ARG A 229 -29.64 1.25 11.75
N ALA A 230 -30.76 1.52 11.09
CA ALA A 230 -30.81 1.65 9.63
C ALA A 230 -29.88 2.76 9.10
N ALA A 231 -29.82 3.90 9.79
CA ALA A 231 -28.90 4.99 9.43
C ALA A 231 -27.43 4.58 9.62
N ALA A 232 -27.08 3.98 10.77
CA ALA A 232 -25.73 3.53 11.06
C ALA A 232 -25.27 2.44 10.07
N VAL A 233 -26.13 1.47 9.75
CA VAL A 233 -25.87 0.42 8.75
C VAL A 233 -25.52 1.05 7.40
N ALA A 234 -26.26 2.06 6.97
CA ALA A 234 -26.01 2.73 5.70
C ALA A 234 -24.64 3.45 5.68
N GLU A 235 -24.22 4.07 6.79
CA GLU A 235 -22.89 4.68 6.89
C GLU A 235 -21.77 3.63 6.91
N ILE A 236 -21.96 2.52 7.65
CA ILE A 236 -20.99 1.43 7.73
C ILE A 236 -20.81 0.77 6.35
N GLN A 237 -21.89 0.52 5.61
CA GLN A 237 -21.83 -0.02 4.24
C GLN A 237 -21.14 0.92 3.26
N ARG A 238 -21.15 2.24 3.52
CA ARG A 238 -20.39 3.24 2.73
C ARG A 238 -18.93 3.36 3.16
N GLY A 239 -18.46 2.54 4.11
CA GLY A 239 -17.11 2.60 4.67
C GLY A 239 -16.88 3.82 5.57
N ARG A 240 -17.94 4.41 6.13
CA ARG A 240 -17.89 5.64 6.93
C ARG A 240 -18.05 5.38 8.43
N ILE A 241 -17.53 4.26 8.90
CA ILE A 241 -17.58 3.89 10.33
C ILE A 241 -16.94 4.94 11.23
N ASP A 242 -15.87 5.59 10.77
CA ASP A 242 -15.17 6.66 11.47
C ASP A 242 -16.08 7.90 11.68
N ASN A 243 -16.94 8.22 10.71
CA ASN A 243 -17.95 9.27 10.84
C ASN A 243 -19.06 8.86 11.81
N GLN A 244 -19.50 7.59 11.74
CA GLN A 244 -20.49 7.05 12.66
C GLN A 244 -20.00 7.13 14.11
N VAL A 245 -18.77 6.67 14.39
CA VAL A 245 -18.12 6.76 15.71
C VAL A 245 -18.01 8.23 16.16
N GLY A 246 -17.54 9.13 15.29
CA GLY A 246 -17.46 10.56 15.60
C GLY A 246 -18.80 11.14 16.06
N SER A 247 -19.87 10.91 15.29
CA SER A 247 -21.20 11.42 15.63
C SER A 247 -21.75 10.87 16.95
N MET A 248 -21.40 9.63 17.31
CA MET A 248 -21.79 9.03 18.60
C MET A 248 -21.02 9.64 19.76
N LEU A 249 -19.72 9.90 19.60
CA LEU A 249 -18.88 10.55 20.62
C LEU A 249 -19.24 12.02 20.85
N ASP A 250 -19.70 12.71 19.81
CA ASP A 250 -20.16 14.10 19.90
C ASP A 250 -21.61 14.22 20.43
N SER A 251 -22.29 13.09 20.63
CA SER A 251 -23.67 13.08 21.11
C SER A 251 -23.78 13.51 22.57
N ARG A 252 -24.92 14.12 22.93
CA ARG A 252 -25.23 14.44 24.33
C ARG A 252 -25.24 13.20 25.22
N GLU A 253 -25.65 12.04 24.68
CA GLU A 253 -25.65 10.76 25.38
C GLU A 253 -24.22 10.39 25.83
N PHE A 254 -23.25 10.40 24.91
CA PHE A 254 -21.88 10.08 25.26
C PHE A 254 -21.25 11.11 26.21
N VAL A 255 -21.57 12.40 26.04
CA VAL A 255 -21.11 13.45 26.97
C VAL A 255 -21.56 13.15 28.40
N VAL A 256 -22.81 12.71 28.59
CA VAL A 256 -23.33 12.35 29.93
C VAL A 256 -22.65 11.10 30.48
N ILE A 257 -22.44 10.06 29.66
CA ILE A 257 -21.70 8.85 30.06
C ILE A 257 -20.30 9.24 30.52
N ARG A 258 -19.56 9.98 29.71
CA ARG A 258 -18.19 10.43 30.00
C ARG A 258 -18.08 11.23 31.30
N GLN A 259 -19.10 12.01 31.66
CA GLN A 259 -19.10 12.80 32.88
C GLN A 259 -19.38 11.97 34.15
N ARG A 260 -19.96 10.77 34.01
CA ARG A 260 -20.44 9.96 35.14
C ARG A 260 -19.66 8.66 35.34
N THR A 261 -18.88 8.25 34.34
CA THR A 261 -18.21 6.95 34.29
C THR A 261 -16.70 7.14 34.34
N GLN A 262 -16.00 6.29 35.10
CA GLN A 262 -14.54 6.36 35.17
C GLN A 262 -13.89 5.90 33.85
N PRO A 263 -12.71 6.40 33.47
CA PRO A 263 -12.00 5.98 32.26
C PRO A 263 -11.84 4.46 32.11
N ALA A 264 -11.56 3.75 33.21
CA ALA A 264 -11.43 2.30 33.20
C ALA A 264 -12.76 1.59 32.89
N GLU A 265 -13.86 2.04 33.50
CA GLU A 265 -15.21 1.53 33.21
C GLU A 265 -15.65 1.84 31.77
N ILE A 266 -15.27 3.00 31.21
CA ILE A 266 -15.50 3.31 29.79
C ILE A 266 -14.74 2.34 28.89
N LEU A 267 -13.49 2.01 29.24
CA LEU A 267 -12.69 1.04 28.49
C LEU A 267 -13.31 -0.36 28.54
N GLU A 268 -13.75 -0.78 29.72
CA GLU A 268 -14.48 -2.05 29.89
C GLU A 268 -15.74 -2.08 29.03
N ALA A 269 -16.51 -0.99 28.99
CA ALA A 269 -17.69 -0.88 28.11
C ALA A 269 -17.33 -0.98 26.62
N PHE A 270 -16.20 -0.40 26.19
CA PHE A 270 -15.73 -0.52 24.80
C PHE A 270 -15.40 -1.97 24.45
N TYR A 271 -14.67 -2.67 25.31
CA TYR A 271 -14.33 -4.08 25.11
C TYR A 271 -15.56 -4.98 25.14
N ALA A 272 -16.44 -4.79 26.13
CA ALA A 272 -17.66 -5.58 26.25
C ALA A 272 -18.58 -5.37 25.02
N GLY A 273 -18.77 -4.13 24.59
CA GLY A 273 -19.66 -3.83 23.46
C GLY A 273 -19.11 -4.24 22.09
N LEU A 274 -17.79 -4.13 21.88
CA LEU A 274 -17.16 -4.42 20.57
C LEU A 274 -16.72 -5.88 20.43
N LEU A 275 -16.18 -6.48 21.50
CA LEU A 275 -15.48 -7.76 21.48
C LEU A 275 -16.13 -8.83 22.37
N ASP A 276 -17.19 -8.48 23.10
CA ASP A 276 -17.92 -9.41 23.99
C ASP A 276 -17.04 -10.04 25.08
N ARG A 277 -16.07 -9.27 25.58
CA ARG A 277 -15.17 -9.67 26.68
C ARG A 277 -14.67 -8.48 27.49
N ALA A 278 -13.98 -8.76 28.60
CA ALA A 278 -13.22 -7.77 29.34
C ALA A 278 -11.82 -7.54 28.72
N PRO A 279 -11.20 -6.35 28.91
CA PRO A 279 -9.82 -6.13 28.53
C PRO A 279 -8.88 -7.00 29.38
N ASP A 280 -7.82 -7.52 28.76
CA ASP A 280 -6.69 -8.10 29.47
C ASP A 280 -5.74 -7.00 29.98
N SER A 281 -4.85 -7.33 30.93
CA SER A 281 -3.99 -6.33 31.58
C SER A 281 -3.07 -5.59 30.60
N ALA A 282 -2.54 -6.28 29.59
CA ALA A 282 -1.69 -5.67 28.58
C ALA A 282 -2.48 -4.76 27.61
N GLY A 283 -3.68 -5.18 27.21
CA GLY A 283 -4.58 -4.41 26.35
C GLY A 283 -5.18 -3.19 27.04
N ALA A 284 -5.40 -3.26 28.36
CA ALA A 284 -5.95 -2.16 29.13
C ALA A 284 -5.02 -0.94 29.20
N ASP A 285 -3.72 -1.15 29.41
CA ASP A 285 -2.77 -0.08 29.72
C ASP A 285 -2.65 0.97 28.61
N ASP A 286 -2.61 0.53 27.34
CA ASP A 286 -2.44 1.42 26.19
C ASP A 286 -3.70 2.25 25.93
N TYR A 287 -4.85 1.59 25.88
CA TYR A 287 -6.13 2.27 25.61
C TYR A 287 -6.57 3.13 26.79
N LEU A 288 -6.27 2.75 28.03
CA LEU A 288 -6.58 3.56 29.19
C LEU A 288 -5.80 4.89 29.17
N ARG A 289 -4.55 4.91 28.68
CA ARG A 289 -3.81 6.16 28.46
C ARG A 289 -4.46 7.05 27.39
N GLU A 290 -4.97 6.47 26.31
CA GLU A 290 -5.70 7.20 25.26
C GLU A 290 -7.00 7.82 25.83
N ILE A 291 -7.80 7.02 26.54
CA ILE A 291 -9.05 7.45 27.14
C ILE A 291 -8.84 8.57 28.17
N ASN A 292 -7.82 8.45 29.03
CA ASN A 292 -7.46 9.50 29.99
C ASN A 292 -7.08 10.83 29.32
N ARG A 293 -6.58 10.79 28.08
CA ARG A 293 -6.28 11.98 27.27
C ARG A 293 -7.48 12.47 26.45
N GLY A 294 -8.66 11.89 26.65
CA GLY A 294 -9.87 12.19 25.88
C GLY A 294 -9.87 11.62 24.45
N GLN A 295 -8.93 10.73 24.12
CA GLN A 295 -8.76 10.16 22.77
C GLN A 295 -9.66 8.93 22.55
N PHE A 296 -10.94 9.00 22.93
CA PHE A 296 -11.90 7.89 22.82
C PHE A 296 -12.03 7.36 21.39
N ARG A 297 -12.04 8.27 20.41
CA ARG A 297 -12.13 7.94 18.99
C ARG A 297 -10.96 7.04 18.56
N VAL A 298 -9.76 7.35 19.01
CA VAL A 298 -8.57 6.55 18.71
C VAL A 298 -8.70 5.14 19.29
N ALA A 299 -9.09 5.02 20.55
CA ALA A 299 -9.29 3.74 21.21
C ALA A 299 -10.36 2.88 20.50
N ILE A 300 -11.53 3.43 20.22
CA ILE A 300 -12.63 2.73 19.54
C ILE A 300 -12.19 2.30 18.13
N MET A 301 -11.59 3.21 17.37
CA MET A 301 -11.16 2.89 16.01
C MET A 301 -10.08 1.81 16.01
N ASN A 302 -9.13 1.85 16.94
CA ASN A 302 -8.12 0.79 17.07
C ASN A 302 -8.74 -0.58 17.38
N LEU A 303 -9.79 -0.63 18.22
CA LEU A 303 -10.52 -1.87 18.53
C LEU A 303 -11.34 -2.37 17.34
N VAL A 304 -12.11 -1.50 16.69
CA VAL A 304 -12.91 -1.83 15.49
C VAL A 304 -12.03 -2.29 14.32
N GLN A 305 -10.80 -1.80 14.26
CA GLN A 305 -9.80 -2.14 13.24
C GLN A 305 -8.92 -3.33 13.65
N SER A 306 -9.22 -3.99 14.77
CA SER A 306 -8.45 -5.15 15.23
C SER A 306 -8.85 -6.43 14.49
N GLN A 307 -7.88 -7.33 14.31
CA GLN A 307 -8.13 -8.69 13.82
C GLN A 307 -9.19 -9.41 14.65
N GLU A 308 -9.19 -9.19 15.96
CA GLU A 308 -10.15 -9.77 16.88
C GLU A 308 -11.58 -9.33 16.55
N PHE A 309 -11.78 -8.03 16.33
CA PHE A 309 -13.08 -7.52 15.91
C PHE A 309 -13.51 -8.13 14.57
N GLU A 310 -12.62 -8.13 13.57
CA GLU A 310 -12.95 -8.66 12.23
C GLU A 310 -13.29 -10.15 12.25
N THR A 311 -12.52 -10.96 12.98
CA THR A 311 -12.75 -12.40 13.11
C THR A 311 -14.00 -12.74 13.93
N SER A 312 -14.44 -11.82 14.80
CA SER A 312 -15.67 -11.98 15.58
C SER A 312 -16.95 -11.59 14.83
N LEU A 313 -16.85 -11.01 13.63
CA LEU A 313 -18.00 -10.70 12.80
C LEU A 313 -18.60 -11.98 12.17
N PRO A 314 -19.92 -12.00 11.89
CA PRO A 314 -20.52 -13.12 11.19
C PRO A 314 -19.84 -13.33 9.82
N SER A 315 -19.72 -14.60 9.43
CA SER A 315 -19.24 -14.98 8.10
C SER A 315 -20.08 -14.26 7.02
N ARG A 316 -19.42 -13.92 5.91
CA ARG A 316 -20.08 -13.29 4.76
C ARG A 316 -21.18 -14.18 4.17
#